data_AF-A0A2G6GN64-F1
#
_entry.id   AF-A0A2G6GN64-F1
#
_cell.length_a   1.000
_cell.length_b   1.000
_cell.length_c   1.000
_cell.angle_alpha   90.00
_cell.angle_beta   90.00
_cell.angle_gamma   90.00
#
_symmetry.space_group_name_H-M   'P 1'
#
loop_
_entity.id
_entity.type
_entity.pdbx_description
1 polymer ?
#
loop_
_entity_poly.entity_id
_entity_poly.type
_entity_poly.pdbx_seq_one_letter_code
_entity_poly.pdbx_strand_id
1 'polypeptide(L)' 'MHTKKEHLATLSKLNQSGNHSDPIDHFIISQAICEKLYLISSDTKFNDYKKQNLKFIFNKR' A
#
# COMPACT_ATOMS: atom_id res chain seq x y z
N MET A 1 -12.92 2.33 15.57
CA MET A 1 -11.90 2.53 14.53
C MET A 1 -12.17 3.88 13.86
N HIS A 2 -11.25 4.83 13.97
CA HIS A 2 -11.41 6.20 13.46
C HIS A 2 -10.90 6.24 12.01
N THR A 3 -11.69 5.74 11.05
CA THR A 3 -11.32 5.73 9.64
C THR A 3 -11.45 7.14 9.08
N LYS A 4 -10.35 7.90 9.10
CA LYS A 4 -10.28 9.22 8.48
C LYS A 4 -10.57 9.09 6.98
N LYS A 5 -11.41 9.98 6.44
CA LYS A 5 -11.84 9.98 5.02
C LYS A 5 -10.67 9.97 4.03
N GLU A 6 -9.51 10.45 4.46
CA GLU A 6 -8.26 10.47 3.71
C GLU A 6 -7.75 9.07 3.33
N HIS A 7 -7.92 8.08 4.20
CA HIS A 7 -7.56 6.68 3.90
C HIS A 7 -8.49 6.11 2.82
N LEU A 8 -9.79 6.42 2.89
CA LEU A 8 -10.77 5.94 1.92
C LEU A 8 -10.57 6.58 0.54
N ALA A 9 -10.21 7.86 0.49
CA ALA A 9 -9.87 8.55 -0.75
C ALA A 9 -8.58 8.00 -1.39
N THR A 10 -7.59 7.64 -0.56
CA THR A 10 -6.34 7.01 -1.03
C THR A 10 -6.60 5.60 -1.53
N LEU A 11 -7.41 4.82 -0.82
CA LEU A 11 -7.86 3.49 -1.25
C LEU A 11 -8.62 3.54 -2.58
N SER A 12 -9.52 4.51 -2.76
CA SER A 12 -10.28 4.70 -4.00
C SER A 12 -9.42 5.16 -5.18
N LYS A 13 -8.28 5.80 -4.92
CA LYS A 13 -7.30 6.21 -5.94
C LYS A 13 -6.27 5.14 -6.23
N LEU A 14 -6.17 4.11 -5.39
CA LEU A 14 -5.25 3.01 -5.60
C LEU A 14 -5.68 2.26 -6.85
N ASN A 15 -4.89 2.36 -7.91
CA ASN A 15 -5.14 1.55 -9.10
C ASN A 15 -4.90 0.09 -8.72
N GLN A 16 -5.94 -0.73 -8.80
CA GLN A 16 -5.86 -2.17 -8.57
C GLN A 16 -4.97 -2.76 -9.67
N SER A 17 -3.67 -2.86 -9.39
CA SER A 17 -2.81 -3.73 -10.17
C SER A 17 -3.36 -5.14 -9.95
N GLY A 18 -3.86 -5.79 -11.01
CA GLY A 18 -4.64 -7.04 -10.96
C GLY A 18 -3.93 -8.26 -10.33
N ASN A 19 -2.79 -8.05 -9.68
CA ASN A 19 -1.95 -9.04 -9.02
C ASN A 19 -2.08 -9.04 -7.48
N HIS A 20 -2.80 -8.07 -6.89
CA HIS A 20 -3.26 -8.11 -5.49
C HIS A 20 -4.79 -8.08 -5.43
N SER A 21 -5.36 -9.15 -4.89
CA SER A 21 -6.81 -9.25 -4.61
C SER A 21 -7.13 -9.18 -3.12
N ASP A 22 -6.12 -9.00 -2.25
CA ASP A 22 -6.35 -8.98 -0.82
C ASP A 22 -6.69 -7.55 -0.32
N PRO A 23 -7.87 -7.36 0.28
CA PRO A 23 -8.29 -6.05 0.75
C PRO A 23 -7.42 -5.52 1.91
N ILE A 24 -6.74 -6.40 2.66
CA ILE A 24 -5.84 -5.99 3.74
C ILE A 24 -4.56 -5.38 3.17
N ASP A 25 -3.98 -5.97 2.12
CA ASP A 25 -2.81 -5.40 1.44
C ASP A 25 -3.09 -3.97 0.98
N HIS A 26 -4.26 -3.73 0.39
CA HIS A 26 -4.66 -2.40 -0.06
C HIS A 26 -4.81 -1.42 1.11
N PHE A 27 -5.32 -1.86 2.26
CA PHE A 27 -5.39 -1.02 3.45
C PHE A 27 -3.99 -0.64 3.94
N ILE A 28 -3.08 -1.62 4.06
CA ILE A 28 -1.69 -1.41 4.50
C ILE A 28 -0.97 -0.44 3.55
N ILE A 29 -1.10 -0.64 2.24
CA ILE A 29 -0.50 0.25 1.22
C ILE A 29 -1.08 1.67 1.34
N SER A 30 -2.41 1.80 1.46
CA SER A 30 -3.06 3.11 1.56
C SER A 30 -2.60 3.87 2.79
N GLN A 31 -2.44 3.17 3.92
CA GLN A 31 -1.97 3.75 5.17
C GLN A 31 -0.49 4.15 5.05
N ALA A 32 0.36 3.27 4.50
CA ALA A 32 1.77 3.56 4.31
C ALA A 32 2.02 4.75 3.39
N ILE A 33 1.23 4.91 2.32
CA ILE A 33 1.30 6.08 1.44
C ILE A 33 0.81 7.33 2.16
N CYS A 34 -0.37 7.26 2.79
CA CYS A 34 -1.00 8.40 3.48
C CYS A 34 -0.09 8.96 4.59
N GLU A 35 0.50 8.08 5.38
CA GLU A 35 1.37 8.45 6.51
C GLU A 35 2.85 8.55 6.12
N LYS A 36 3.18 8.37 4.83
CA LYS A 36 4.56 8.39 4.28
C LYS A 36 5.52 7.42 4.99
N LEU A 37 4.99 6.29 5.47
CA LEU A 37 5.72 5.23 6.16
C LEU A 37 6.49 4.34 5.18
N TYR A 38 7.55 3.71 5.67
CA TYR A 38 8.26 2.67 4.93
C TYR A 38 7.57 1.32 5.13
N LEU A 39 7.17 0.67 4.04
CA LEU A 39 6.68 -0.70 4.07
C LEU A 39 7.85 -1.66 3.82
N ILE A 40 8.13 -2.53 4.79
CA ILE A 40 9.16 -3.55 4.69
C ILE A 40 8.47 -4.90 4.53
N SER A 41 8.68 -5.60 3.41
CA SER A 41 8.12 -6.94 3.20
C SER A 41 9.00 -7.79 2.30
N SER A 42 8.91 -9.11 2.46
CA SER A 42 9.54 -10.09 1.58
C SER A 42 8.69 -10.41 0.34
N ASP A 43 7.49 -9.83 0.23
CA ASP A 43 6.64 -10.00 -0.93
C ASP A 43 7.01 -8.97 -2.02
N THR A 44 7.32 -9.47 -3.22
CA THR A 44 7.78 -8.63 -4.34
C THR A 44 6.65 -7.82 -4.98
N LYS A 45 5.39 -8.20 -4.78
CA LYS A 45 4.24 -7.57 -5.43
C LYS A 45 4.00 -6.14 -4.91
N PHE A 46 4.43 -5.82 -3.69
CA PHE A 46 4.41 -4.44 -3.18
C PHE A 46 5.30 -3.48 -3.99
N ASN A 47 6.28 -3.99 -4.73
CA ASN A 47 7.15 -3.18 -5.56
C ASN A 47 6.38 -2.44 -6.68
N ASP A 48 5.26 -2.99 -7.17
CA ASP A 48 4.42 -2.34 -8.17
C ASP A 48 3.81 -1.02 -7.68
N TYR A 49 3.60 -0.89 -6.36
CA TYR A 49 3.03 0.31 -5.74
C TYR A 49 4.07 1.40 -5.46
N LYS A 50 5.37 1.16 -5.69
CA LYS A 50 6.39 2.24 -5.69
C LYS A 50 6.03 3.35 -6.68
N LYS A 51 5.42 2.98 -7.81
CA LYS A 51 4.90 3.92 -8.82
C LYS A 51 3.82 4.85 -8.26
N GLN A 52 3.16 4.44 -7.18
CA GLN A 52 2.11 5.18 -6.47
C GLN A 52 2.62 5.88 -5.20
N ASN A 53 3.93 6.17 -5.13
CA ASN A 53 4.61 6.81 -3.97
C ASN A 53 4.73 5.92 -2.72
N LEU A 54 4.53 4.60 -2.83
CA LEU A 54 4.80 3.70 -1.72
C LEU A 54 6.32 3.61 -1.47
N LYS A 55 6.74 3.91 -0.25
CA LYS A 55 8.14 3.70 0.18
C LYS A 55 8.35 2.24 0.57
N PHE A 56 8.64 1.39 -0.42
CA PHE A 56 8.80 -0.04 -0.21
C PHE A 56 10.28 -0.47 -0.10
N ILE A 57 10.61 -1.23 0.94
CA ILE A 57 11.92 -1.88 1.16
C ILE A 57 11.70 -3.39 1.10
N PHE A 58 12.45 -4.05 0.22
CA PHE A 58 12.38 -5.50 0.09
C PHE A 58 13.21 -6.18 1.18
N ASN A 59 12.56 -6.98 2.02
CA ASN A 59 13.23 -7.80 3.03
C ASN A 59 13.64 -9.14 2.43
N LYS A 60 14.92 -9.27 2.07
CA LYS A 60 15.49 -10.54 1.63
C LYS A 60 15.91 -11.33 2.87
N ARG A 61 15.12 -12.34 3.23
CA ARG A 61 15.38 -13.23 4.37
C ARG A 61 16.32 -14.36 3.98
#